data_AF-A0A0C1QIW0-F1
#
_entry.id   AF-A0A0C1QIW0-F1
#
_cell.length_a   1.000
_cell.length_b   1.000
_cell.length_c   1.000
_cell.angle_alpha   90.00
_cell.angle_beta   90.00
_cell.angle_gamma   90.00
#
_symmetry.space_group_name_H-M   'P 1'
#
loop_
_entity.id
_entity.type
_entity.pdbx_description
1 polymer ?
#
loop_
_entity_poly.entity_id
_entity_poly.type
_entity_poly.pdbx_seq_one_letter_code
_entity_poly.pdbx_strand_id
1 'polypeptide(L)'
;MQELANKLGVNYLEVYGGSVVEQGLVSKAGITTSQASSSYRIEPNYAEKFNLSFANGNEYNQFLNYYNQNFPGFILSTSTYNQYNARGNNYSSIIVDPNKLINQVAATLANTTHVERVTQQTSQERAV
;
A
#
# COMPACT_ATOMS: atom_id res chain seq x y z
N MET A 1 2.65 -1.43 -14.09
CA MET A 1 1.71 -0.33 -13.76
C MET A 1 0.36 -0.46 -14.44
N GLN A 2 0.25 -0.41 -15.77
CA GLN A 2 -1.06 -0.61 -16.44
C GLN A 2 -1.71 -1.95 -16.07
N GLU A 3 -0.91 -3.02 -16.03
CA GLU A 3 -1.39 -4.34 -15.60
C GLU A 3 -1.88 -4.35 -14.14
N LEU A 4 -1.15 -3.68 -13.24
CA LEU A 4 -1.54 -3.54 -11.84
C LEU A 4 -2.87 -2.78 -11.72
N ALA A 5 -3.03 -1.69 -12.45
CA ALA A 5 -4.27 -0.91 -12.50
C ALA A 5 -5.46 -1.75 -12.97
N ASN A 6 -5.27 -2.54 -14.03
CA ASN A 6 -6.29 -3.45 -14.53
C ASN A 6 -6.67 -4.51 -13.47
N LYS A 7 -5.68 -5.10 -12.79
CA LYS A 7 -5.92 -6.11 -11.74
C LYS A 7 -6.62 -5.53 -10.51
N LEU A 8 -6.36 -4.26 -10.19
CA LEU A 8 -6.98 -3.56 -9.07
C LEU A 8 -8.35 -2.94 -9.42
N GLY A 9 -8.72 -2.88 -10.70
CA GLY A 9 -9.96 -2.23 -11.15
C GLY A 9 -9.94 -0.70 -11.00
N VAL A 10 -8.76 -0.08 -11.06
CA VAL A 10 -8.57 1.36 -10.82
C VAL A 10 -7.88 2.05 -11.99
N ASN A 11 -7.92 3.39 -12.02
CA ASN A 11 -7.24 4.17 -13.04
C ASN A 11 -5.72 4.03 -12.86
N TYR A 12 -5.00 3.96 -13.98
CA TYR A 12 -3.53 3.99 -14.00
C TYR A 12 -2.96 5.14 -13.15
N LEU A 13 -3.56 6.33 -13.19
CA LEU A 13 -3.11 7.49 -12.42
C LEU A 13 -3.23 7.28 -10.90
N GLU A 14 -4.20 6.49 -10.43
CA GLU A 14 -4.35 6.17 -9.01
C GLU A 14 -3.26 5.20 -8.55
N VAL A 15 -2.90 4.22 -9.39
CA VAL A 15 -1.76 3.33 -9.12
C VAL A 15 -0.44 4.09 -9.22
N TYR A 16 -0.29 4.98 -10.21
CA TYR A 16 0.88 5.82 -10.38
C TYR A 16 1.07 6.78 -9.20
N GLY A 17 -0.02 7.32 -8.65
CA GLY A 17 -0.02 8.08 -7.41
C GLY A 17 0.23 7.24 -6.15
N GLY A 18 0.32 5.91 -6.28
CA GLY A 18 0.68 4.93 -5.25
C GLY A 18 -0.34 4.72 -4.13
N SER A 19 -1.23 5.69 -3.92
CA SER A 19 -2.03 5.78 -2.69
C SER A 19 -3.04 4.65 -2.59
N VAL A 20 -3.59 4.21 -3.72
CA VAL A 20 -4.52 3.07 -3.78
C VAL A 20 -3.83 1.74 -3.44
N VAL A 21 -2.57 1.58 -3.85
CA VAL A 21 -1.78 0.38 -3.57
C VAL A 21 -1.40 0.37 -2.09
N GLU A 22 -0.92 1.50 -1.57
CA GLU A 22 -0.64 1.68 -0.15
C GLU A 22 -1.85 1.35 0.74
N GLN A 23 -2.99 1.99 0.49
CA GLN A 23 -4.22 1.77 1.26
C GLN A 23 -4.66 0.30 1.20
N GLY A 24 -4.58 -0.31 0.01
CA GLY A 24 -4.82 -1.73 -0.17
C GLY A 24 -3.89 -2.58 0.70
N LEU A 25 -2.58 -2.30 0.68
CA LEU A 25 -1.57 -3.08 1.41
C LEU A 25 -1.79 -3.02 2.93
N VAL A 26 -1.95 -1.82 3.49
CA VAL A 26 -2.14 -1.66 4.94
C VAL A 26 -3.49 -2.20 5.40
N SER A 27 -4.57 -1.97 4.63
CA SER A 27 -5.91 -2.48 4.95
C SER A 27 -5.94 -4.01 4.92
N LYS A 28 -5.25 -4.66 3.96
CA LYS A 28 -5.12 -6.12 3.94
C LYS A 28 -4.29 -6.69 5.09
N ALA A 29 -3.32 -5.95 5.60
CA ALA A 29 -2.65 -6.31 6.84
C ALA A 29 -3.50 -6.03 8.10
N GLY A 30 -4.72 -5.50 7.97
CA GLY A 30 -5.60 -5.16 9.09
C GLY A 30 -5.19 -3.87 9.82
N ILE A 31 -4.55 -2.94 9.11
CA ILE A 31 -4.01 -1.69 9.64
C ILE A 31 -4.81 -0.52 9.08
N THR A 32 -5.24 0.39 9.97
CA THR A 32 -5.90 1.64 9.58
C THR A 32 -4.84 2.72 9.49
N THR A 33 -4.50 3.18 8.27
CA THR A 33 -3.60 4.32 8.09
C THR A 33 -4.38 5.61 7.91
N SER A 34 -3.89 6.70 8.50
CA SER A 34 -4.37 8.07 8.23
C SER A 34 -3.51 8.79 7.18
N GLN A 35 -2.58 8.07 6.53
CA GLN A 35 -1.69 8.66 5.55
C GLN A 35 -2.48 9.02 4.28
N ALA A 36 -2.55 10.33 4.01
CA ALA A 36 -3.29 10.88 2.87
C ALA A 36 -2.51 10.79 1.54
N SER A 37 -1.22 10.43 1.59
CA SER A 37 -0.37 10.40 0.41
C SER A 37 0.76 9.38 0.55
N SER A 38 0.79 8.41 -0.36
CA SER A 38 1.97 7.58 -0.57
C SER A 38 2.96 8.29 -1.49
N SER A 39 4.25 7.97 -1.39
CA SER A 39 5.20 8.26 -2.46
C SER A 39 5.64 6.97 -3.11
N TYR A 40 4.99 6.60 -4.21
CA TYR A 40 5.41 5.49 -5.07
C TYR A 40 6.67 5.88 -5.84
N ARG A 41 7.72 5.10 -5.70
CA ARG A 41 8.95 5.25 -6.49
C ARG A 41 9.40 3.90 -6.99
N ILE A 42 9.73 3.85 -8.29
CA ILE A 42 10.48 2.73 -8.85
C ILE A 42 11.94 2.97 -8.47
N GLU A 43 12.47 2.14 -7.59
CA GLU A 43 13.88 2.15 -7.21
C GLU A 43 14.74 1.56 -8.34
N PRO A 44 16.04 1.88 -8.40
CA PRO A 44 16.98 1.20 -9.28
C PRO A 44 16.86 -0.32 -9.09
N ASN A 45 16.93 -1.07 -10.20
CA ASN A 45 16.67 -2.53 -10.28
C ASN A 45 15.19 -2.95 -10.31
N TYR A 46 14.28 -2.04 -10.69
CA TYR A 46 12.85 -2.34 -10.83
C TYR A 46 12.23 -2.85 -9.53
N ALA A 47 12.64 -2.33 -8.37
CA ALA A 47 11.94 -2.60 -7.12
C ALA A 47 10.94 -1.47 -6.84
N GLU A 48 9.85 -1.77 -6.13
CA GLU A 48 8.85 -0.75 -5.80
C GLU A 48 8.97 -0.34 -4.34
N LYS A 49 9.09 0.98 -4.10
CA LYS A 49 9.20 1.53 -2.75
C LYS A 49 7.92 2.27 -2.35
N PHE A 50 7.45 1.93 -1.15
CA PHE A 50 6.38 2.59 -0.43
C PHE A 50 6.94 3.22 0.84
N ASN A 51 6.50 4.43 1.17
CA ASN A 51 6.78 5.05 2.46
C ASN A 51 5.48 5.00 3.27
N LEU A 52 5.41 4.10 4.24
CA LEU A 52 4.20 3.81 5.01
C LEU A 52 4.32 4.37 6.43
N SER A 53 3.32 5.11 6.88
CA SER A 53 3.15 5.55 8.26
C SER A 53 2.35 4.51 9.03
N PHE A 54 2.90 4.09 10.16
CA PHE A 54 2.26 3.17 11.10
C PHE A 54 2.04 3.90 12.42
N ALA A 55 0.92 3.68 13.10
CA ALA A 55 0.61 4.38 14.33
C ALA A 55 1.57 4.01 15.47
N ASN A 56 2.10 2.78 15.44
CA ASN A 56 3.03 2.25 16.43
C ASN A 56 3.87 1.10 15.85
N GLY A 57 4.88 0.64 16.60
CA GLY A 57 5.74 -0.47 16.19
C GLY A 57 5.02 -1.83 16.08
N ASN A 58 3.88 -2.02 16.75
CA ASN A 58 3.12 -3.27 16.63
C ASN A 58 2.43 -3.37 15.27
N GLU A 59 1.82 -2.29 14.78
CA GLU A 59 1.24 -2.25 13.42
C GLU A 59 2.31 -2.49 12.35
N TYR A 60 3.49 -1.89 12.51
CA TYR A 60 4.62 -2.16 11.63
C TYR A 60 4.97 -3.65 11.61
N ASN A 61 5.11 -4.28 12.78
CA ASN A 61 5.41 -5.71 12.87
C ASN A 61 4.28 -6.59 12.32
N GLN A 62 3.02 -6.21 12.56
CA GLN A 62 1.84 -6.89 12.00
C GLN A 62 1.85 -6.86 10.47
N PHE A 63 2.15 -5.70 9.88
CA PHE A 63 2.32 -5.55 8.43
C PHE A 63 3.37 -6.53 7.89
N LEU A 64 4.56 -6.52 8.48
CA LEU A 64 5.65 -7.40 8.05
C LEU A 64 5.28 -8.87 8.19
N ASN A 65 4.69 -9.26 9.33
CA ASN A 65 4.32 -10.64 9.59
C ASN A 65 3.27 -11.14 8.59
N TYR A 66 2.22 -10.36 8.33
CA TYR A 66 1.18 -10.71 7.38
C TYR A 66 1.77 -11.01 5.99
N TYR A 67 2.59 -10.10 5.46
CA TYR A 67 3.13 -10.23 4.11
C TYR A 67 4.22 -11.28 4.00
N ASN A 68 5.07 -11.45 5.01
CA ASN A 68 6.09 -12.49 5.02
C ASN A 68 5.49 -13.90 5.14
N GLN A 69 4.36 -14.05 5.85
CA GLN A 69 3.66 -15.33 5.99
C GLN A 69 2.86 -15.70 4.74
N ASN A 70 2.09 -14.76 4.19
CA ASN A 70 1.16 -15.03 3.09
C ASN A 70 1.82 -14.93 1.71
N PHE A 71 2.86 -14.11 1.57
CA PHE A 71 3.56 -13.88 0.31
C PHE A 71 5.09 -13.89 0.51
N PRO A 72 5.70 -15.05 0.84
CA PRO A 72 7.13 -15.13 1.14
C PRO A 72 8.00 -14.48 0.06
N GLY A 73 8.89 -13.58 0.48
CA GLY A 73 9.78 -12.82 -0.39
C GLY A 73 9.08 -11.76 -1.24
N PHE A 74 7.86 -11.33 -0.89
CA PHE A 74 7.24 -10.12 -1.43
C PHE A 74 7.94 -8.86 -0.92
N ILE A 75 8.20 -8.79 0.39
CA ILE A 75 8.99 -7.71 0.98
C ILE A 75 10.47 -8.04 0.74
N LEU A 76 11.16 -7.15 0.02
CA LEU A 76 12.58 -7.28 -0.31
C LEU A 76 13.47 -6.61 0.74
N SER A 77 13.04 -5.45 1.23
CA SER A 77 13.78 -4.67 2.22
C SER A 77 12.85 -3.73 2.96
N THR A 78 13.23 -3.37 4.18
CA THR A 78 12.49 -2.43 5.01
C THR A 78 13.44 -1.51 5.73
N SER A 79 12.99 -0.29 6.00
CA SER A 79 13.66 0.56 6.96
C SER A 79 13.21 0.27 8.39
N THR A 80 13.93 0.79 9.38
CA THR A 80 13.42 0.78 10.76
C THR A 80 12.06 1.48 10.88
N TYR A 81 11.30 1.09 11.90
CA TYR A 81 10.07 1.79 12.28
C TYR A 81 10.38 3.26 12.61
N ASN A 82 9.53 4.17 12.13
CA ASN A 82 9.58 5.60 12.46
C ASN A 82 10.84 6.33 11.99
N GLN A 83 11.20 6.16 10.72
CA GLN A 83 12.17 7.06 10.09
C GLN A 83 11.55 8.44 9.87
N TYR A 84 12.36 9.47 10.12
CA TYR A 84 11.98 10.85 9.86
C TYR A 84 12.44 11.24 8.46
N ASN A 85 11.56 11.88 7.68
CA ASN A 85 12.01 12.55 6.46
C ASN A 85 12.53 13.95 6.83
N ALA A 86 13.15 14.63 5.87
CA ALA A 86 13.61 16.02 6.05
C ALA A 86 12.49 17.01 6.45
N ARG A 87 11.22 16.60 6.43
CA ARG A 87 10.04 17.38 6.82
C ARG A 87 9.46 16.97 8.18
N GLY A 88 10.12 16.05 8.90
CA GLY A 88 9.70 15.59 10.23
C GLY A 88 8.53 14.59 10.23
N ASN A 89 8.10 14.10 9.06
CA ASN A 89 7.06 13.07 9.01
C ASN A 89 7.65 11.70 9.29
N ASN A 90 6.91 10.94 10.08
CA ASN A 90 7.21 9.57 10.47
C ASN A 90 6.75 8.56 9.42
N TYR A 91 7.66 7.76 8.90
CA TYR A 91 7.36 6.69 7.94
C TYR A 91 8.34 5.54 8.05
N SER A 92 8.00 4.43 7.42
CA SER A 92 8.88 3.30 7.16
C SER A 92 8.89 3.01 5.68
N SER A 93 10.10 2.93 5.10
CA SER A 93 10.27 2.50 3.72
C SER A 93 10.06 1.00 3.63
N ILE A 94 9.15 0.56 2.78
CA ILE A 94 8.95 -0.83 2.40
C ILE A 94 9.30 -0.94 0.93
N ILE A 95 10.28 -1.78 0.60
CA ILE A 95 10.64 -2.12 -0.77
C ILE A 95 10.11 -3.52 -1.07
N VAL A 96 9.34 -3.64 -2.14
CA VAL A 96 8.67 -4.89 -2.52
C VAL A 96 9.06 -5.34 -3.92
N ASP A 97 8.85 -6.63 -4.17
CA ASP A 97 8.99 -7.26 -5.48
C ASP A 97 7.76 -6.90 -6.35
N PRO A 98 7.93 -6.18 -7.48
CA PRO A 98 6.82 -5.78 -8.34
C PRO A 98 6.15 -6.96 -9.03
N ASN A 99 6.89 -8.01 -9.38
CA ASN A 99 6.31 -9.18 -10.01
C ASN A 99 5.38 -9.89 -9.03
N LYS A 100 5.75 -9.97 -7.75
CA LYS A 100 4.85 -10.50 -6.71
C LYS A 100 3.71 -9.55 -6.39
N LEU A 101 3.94 -8.24 -6.41
CA LEU A 101 2.85 -7.27 -6.25
C LEU A 101 1.77 -7.51 -7.32
N ILE A 102 2.16 -7.56 -8.59
CA ILE A 102 1.25 -7.70 -9.73
C ILE A 102 0.61 -9.10 -9.77
N ASN A 103 1.39 -10.16 -9.56
CA ASN A 103 0.93 -11.52 -9.83
C ASN A 103 0.32 -12.24 -8.63
N GLN A 104 0.61 -11.81 -7.40
CA GLN A 104 0.18 -12.50 -6.18
C GLN A 104 -0.63 -11.59 -5.28
N VAL A 105 -0.12 -10.39 -4.98
CA VAL A 105 -0.72 -9.51 -3.98
C VAL A 105 -1.93 -8.75 -4.53
N ALA A 106 -1.86 -8.23 -5.77
CA ALA A 106 -2.89 -7.38 -6.38
C ALA A 106 -4.30 -7.99 -6.37
N ALA A 107 -4.40 -9.31 -6.58
CA ALA A 107 -5.68 -10.03 -6.54
C ALA A 107 -6.35 -9.92 -5.16
N THR A 108 -5.57 -9.89 -4.09
CA THR A 108 -6.11 -9.70 -2.74
C THR A 108 -6.52 -8.26 -2.51
N LEU A 109 -5.79 -7.29 -3.05
CA LEU A 109 -6.05 -5.85 -2.88
C LEU A 109 -7.33 -5.38 -3.59
N ALA A 110 -7.64 -5.93 -4.77
CA ALA A 110 -8.80 -5.55 -5.58
C ALA A 110 -10.14 -5.62 -4.82
N ASN A 111 -10.27 -6.61 -3.92
CA ASN A 111 -11.46 -6.78 -3.07
C ASN A 111 -11.59 -5.71 -1.97
N THR A 112 -10.50 -5.05 -1.58
CA THR A 112 -10.54 -3.94 -0.61
C THR A 112 -10.93 -2.63 -1.31
N THR A 113 -10.30 -2.37 -2.45
CA THR A 113 -10.46 -1.10 -3.18
C THR A 113 -11.87 -0.89 -3.72
N HIS A 114 -12.55 -1.96 -4.13
CA HIS A 114 -13.95 -1.90 -4.54
C HIS A 114 -14.90 -1.57 -3.39
N VAL A 115 -14.67 -2.11 -2.19
CA VAL A 115 -15.54 -1.90 -1.02
C VAL A 115 -15.41 -0.47 -0.48
N GLU A 116 -14.19 0.06 -0.43
CA GLU A 116 -13.96 1.46 -0.03
C GLU A 116 -14.59 2.45 -1.01
N ARG A 117 -14.54 2.18 -2.33
CA ARG A 117 -15.23 3.00 -3.34
C ARG A 117 -16.75 3.01 -3.16
N VAL A 118 -17.38 1.85 -2.99
CA VAL A 118 -18.83 1.77 -2.75
C VAL A 118 -19.22 2.55 -1.50
N THR A 119 -18.41 2.47 -0.44
CA THR A 119 -18.67 3.14 0.85
C THR A 119 -18.48 4.66 0.76
N GLN A 120 -17.46 5.15 0.04
CA GLN A 120 -17.24 6.58 -0.17
C GLN A 120 -18.31 7.20 -1.07
N GLN A 121 -18.72 6.51 -2.14
CA GLN A 121 -19.74 7.00 -3.08
C GLN A 121 -21.13 7.07 -2.42
N THR A 122 -21.50 6.06 -1.62
CA THR A 122 -22.76 6.10 -0.83
C THR A 122 -22.75 7.12 0.30
N SER A 123 -21.59 7.45 0.86
CA SER A 123 -21.47 8.51 1.87
C SER A 123 -21.59 9.91 1.26
N GLN A 124 -21.12 10.10 0.02
CA GLN A 124 -21.28 11.36 -0.71
C GLN A 124 -22.72 11.57 -1.21
N GLU A 125 -23.43 10.52 -1.64
CA GLU A 125 -24.83 10.64 -2.07
C GLU A 125 -25.82 10.85 -0.91
N ARG A 126 -25.48 10.50 0.33
CA ARG A 126 -26.33 10.75 1.51
C ARG A 126 -26.15 12.13 2.14
N ALA A 127 -25.18 12.91 1.67
CA ALA A 127 -24.87 14.24 2.18
C ALA A 127 -25.40 15.38 1.30
N VAL A 128 -26.26 15.08 0.33
CA VAL A 128 -26.90 16.06 -0.58
C VAL A 128 -28.40 16.13 -0.33
#